data_AF-A0A0N5CLH4-F1
#
_entry.id   AF-A0A0N5CLH4-F1
#
_cell.length_a   1.000
_cell.length_b   1.000
_cell.length_c   1.000
_cell.angle_alpha   90.00
_cell.angle_beta   90.00
_cell.angle_gamma   90.00
#
_symmetry.space_group_name_H-M   'P 1'
#
loop_
_entity.id
_entity.type
_entity.pdbx_description
1 polymer ?
#
loop_
_entity_poly.entity_id
_entity_poly.type
_entity_poly.pdbx_seq_one_letter_code
_entity_poly.pdbx_strand_id
1 'polypeptide(L)'
;MENYKEENDVLLQVVEEDGDITQQESELDIQIDNLKSEIQELRKDQGEVQKLESNIRTLEEDLKQLEKFRDTLQEKLNANKKRKDGLEENIKQFCAEIADMKTTLAAKEKQLTTQSVSGEEARALRIRKDVITARIQQVKNERQEIGNENDILLSSNFKEASELRESYRIFVRAYEDISRTVIGEDPFIATLAHHSPNEPKFLEFIDEIEGKLNELYDNVNSCIRKVEDEITGTCRKKDEVVQRNSLLVENLKQIQRRTSKLTHDFNLKREDWKDEHKKLMSEVDMAQNELDSLLALRNGKVSFDMIVNISHSELFLAYRLLRTINAIDLHCYFQLSAHEELVEARKELQSRSIEIEEASKRTINEATMKFSMLLDVWEHLRVCLLLLFRL
;
A
#
# COMPACT_ATOMS: atom_id res chain seq x y z
N MET A 1 48.79 -46.70 20.90
CA MET A 1 47.47 -46.16 21.30
C MET A 1 47.33 -44.67 20.98
N GLU A 2 48.42 -43.89 20.89
CA GLU A 2 48.34 -42.47 20.48
C GLU A 2 47.89 -42.24 19.03
N ASN A 3 48.36 -43.02 18.05
CA ASN A 3 47.91 -42.90 16.64
C ASN A 3 46.39 -43.00 16.44
N TYR A 4 45.70 -43.84 17.23
CA TYR A 4 44.25 -44.03 17.13
C TYR A 4 43.45 -42.86 17.72
N LYS A 5 44.06 -42.05 18.59
CA LYS A 5 43.44 -40.82 19.10
C LYS A 5 43.52 -39.71 18.06
N GLU A 6 44.70 -39.51 17.45
CA GLU A 6 44.86 -38.53 16.37
C GLU A 6 43.96 -38.84 15.17
N GLU A 7 43.86 -40.11 14.74
CA GLU A 7 42.93 -40.47 13.66
C GLU A 7 41.45 -40.23 14.03
N ASN A 8 41.06 -40.45 15.28
CA ASN A 8 39.68 -40.18 15.73
C ASN A 8 39.39 -38.68 15.82
N ASP A 9 40.34 -37.87 16.28
CA ASP A 9 40.18 -36.41 16.37
C ASP A 9 40.08 -35.80 14.96
N VAL A 10 40.86 -36.31 13.99
CA VAL A 10 40.75 -35.92 12.57
C VAL A 10 39.41 -36.34 11.97
N LEU A 11 38.92 -37.55 12.26
CA LEU A 11 37.61 -38.00 11.81
C LEU A 11 36.46 -37.18 12.42
N LEU A 12 36.59 -36.77 13.69
CA LEU A 12 35.58 -35.92 14.34
C LEU A 12 35.51 -34.55 13.67
N GLN A 13 36.67 -33.95 13.36
CA GLN A 13 36.76 -32.67 12.66
C GLN A 13 36.15 -32.76 11.25
N VAL A 14 36.42 -33.85 10.51
CA VAL A 14 35.83 -34.06 9.17
C VAL A 14 34.30 -34.19 9.25
N VAL A 15 33.76 -34.82 10.29
CA VAL A 15 32.29 -34.93 10.48
C VAL A 15 31.65 -33.59 10.86
N GLU A 16 32.34 -32.77 11.66
CA GLU A 16 31.88 -31.40 11.97
C GLU A 16 31.89 -30.51 10.72
N GLU A 17 32.97 -30.57 9.92
CA GLU A 17 33.08 -29.85 8.65
C GLU A 17 32.03 -30.29 7.63
N ASP A 18 31.73 -31.60 7.53
CA ASP A 18 30.66 -32.13 6.67
C ASP A 18 29.26 -31.65 7.11
N GLY A 19 29.05 -31.51 8.43
CA GLY A 19 27.84 -30.93 9.02
C GLY A 19 27.66 -29.45 8.69
N ASP A 20 28.75 -28.66 8.76
CA ASP A 20 28.74 -27.24 8.39
C ASP A 20 28.51 -27.06 6.88
N ILE A 21 29.09 -27.92 6.04
CA ILE A 21 28.89 -27.91 4.59
C ILE A 21 27.43 -28.22 4.25
N THR A 22 26.85 -29.27 4.84
CA THR A 22 25.44 -29.62 4.60
C THR A 22 24.48 -28.54 5.08
N GLN A 23 24.80 -27.84 6.18
CA GLN A 23 24.01 -26.67 6.59
C GLN A 23 24.11 -25.53 5.56
N GLN A 24 25.31 -25.20 5.08
CA GLN A 24 25.51 -24.16 4.06
C GLN A 24 24.81 -24.50 2.74
N GLU A 25 24.84 -25.77 2.30
CA GLU A 25 24.11 -26.24 1.13
C GLU A 25 22.60 -26.01 1.30
N SER A 26 22.04 -26.34 2.47
CA SER A 26 20.62 -26.10 2.74
C SER A 26 20.22 -24.62 2.76
N GLU A 27 21.11 -23.75 3.27
CA GLU A 27 20.90 -22.30 3.27
C GLU A 27 20.96 -21.72 1.85
N LEU A 28 21.90 -22.22 1.02
CA LEU A 28 22.01 -21.85 -0.39
C LEU A 28 20.80 -22.31 -1.20
N ASP A 29 20.28 -23.51 -0.95
CA ASP A 29 19.06 -24.00 -1.62
C ASP A 29 17.85 -23.12 -1.32
N ILE A 30 17.67 -22.71 -0.05
CA ILE A 30 16.61 -21.77 0.33
C ILE A 30 16.79 -20.41 -0.38
N GLN A 31 18.01 -19.90 -0.46
CA GLN A 31 18.30 -18.66 -1.18
C GLN A 31 18.01 -18.79 -2.69
N ILE A 32 18.38 -19.90 -3.31
CA ILE A 32 18.10 -20.17 -4.73
C ILE A 32 16.59 -20.18 -4.98
N ASP A 33 15.80 -20.82 -4.11
CA ASP A 33 14.36 -20.88 -4.29
C ASP A 33 13.67 -19.53 -4.06
N ASN A 34 14.15 -18.74 -3.08
CA ASN A 34 13.70 -17.36 -2.90
C ASN A 34 13.99 -16.49 -4.13
N LEU A 35 15.21 -16.57 -4.67
CA LEU A 35 15.61 -15.84 -5.88
C LEU A 35 14.82 -16.28 -7.11
N LYS A 36 14.49 -17.57 -7.25
CA LYS A 36 13.61 -18.04 -8.34
C LYS A 36 12.20 -17.44 -8.22
N SER A 37 11.66 -17.36 -7.01
CA SER A 37 10.35 -16.74 -6.76
C SER A 37 10.38 -15.26 -7.13
N GLU A 38 11.41 -14.53 -6.71
CA GLU A 38 11.60 -13.11 -7.03
C GLU A 38 11.73 -12.88 -8.55
N ILE A 39 12.52 -13.70 -9.24
CA ILE A 39 12.63 -13.66 -10.72
C ILE A 39 11.27 -13.90 -11.38
N GLN A 40 10.44 -14.78 -10.83
CA GLN A 40 9.11 -15.06 -11.37
C GLN A 40 8.16 -13.88 -11.18
N GLU A 41 8.20 -13.21 -10.04
CA GLU A 41 7.43 -11.98 -9.79
C GLU A 41 7.89 -10.85 -10.72
N LEU A 42 9.20 -10.60 -10.83
CA LEU A 42 9.75 -9.59 -11.73
C LEU A 42 9.35 -9.81 -13.20
N ARG A 43 9.27 -11.07 -13.65
CA ARG A 43 8.78 -11.41 -15.00
C ARG A 43 7.30 -11.10 -15.18
N LYS A 44 6.50 -11.29 -14.14
CA LYS A 44 5.08 -10.93 -14.15
C LYS A 44 4.92 -9.41 -14.26
N ASP A 45 5.64 -8.67 -13.42
CA ASP A 45 5.62 -7.20 -13.41
C ASP A 45 6.09 -6.64 -14.76
N GLN A 46 7.13 -7.23 -15.36
CA GLN A 46 7.58 -6.85 -16.71
C GLN A 46 6.47 -7.02 -17.76
N GLY A 47 5.66 -8.07 -17.66
CA GLY A 47 4.50 -8.28 -18.53
C GLY A 47 3.39 -7.25 -18.32
N GLU A 48 3.19 -6.79 -17.09
CA GLU A 48 2.23 -5.72 -16.77
C GLU A 48 2.71 -4.37 -17.30
N VAL A 49 4.01 -4.05 -17.16
CA VAL A 49 4.63 -2.86 -17.74
C VAL A 49 4.46 -2.83 -19.26
N GLN A 50 4.71 -3.94 -19.97
CA GLN A 50 4.51 -4.01 -21.43
C GLN A 50 3.06 -3.74 -21.84
N LYS A 51 2.08 -4.21 -21.06
CA LYS A 51 0.66 -3.91 -21.31
C LYS A 51 0.38 -2.42 -21.11
N LEU A 52 0.89 -1.83 -20.03
CA LEU A 52 0.74 -0.40 -19.77
C LEU A 52 1.37 0.44 -20.89
N GLU A 53 2.56 0.09 -21.36
CA GLU A 53 3.21 0.76 -22.50
C GLU A 53 2.38 0.67 -23.78
N SER A 54 1.75 -0.49 -24.05
CA SER A 54 0.88 -0.65 -25.21
C SER A 54 -0.38 0.23 -25.11
N ASN A 55 -0.97 0.34 -23.91
CA ASN A 55 -2.13 1.19 -23.67
C ASN A 55 -1.78 2.68 -23.78
N ILE A 56 -0.61 3.10 -23.30
CA ILE A 56 -0.12 4.47 -23.45
C ILE A 56 -0.01 4.83 -24.94
N ARG A 57 0.60 3.97 -25.75
CA ARG A 57 0.71 4.22 -27.21
C ARG A 57 -0.64 4.34 -27.89
N THR A 58 -1.63 3.53 -27.50
CA THR A 58 -2.99 3.68 -28.05
C THR A 58 -3.64 5.00 -27.65
N LEU A 59 -3.49 5.42 -26.39
CA LEU A 59 -4.03 6.69 -25.90
C LEU A 59 -3.35 7.91 -26.56
N GLU A 60 -2.05 7.84 -26.81
CA GLU A 60 -1.32 8.89 -27.54
C GLU A 60 -1.83 9.04 -28.99
N GLU A 61 -2.17 7.94 -29.65
CA GLU A 61 -2.74 7.98 -31.00
C GLU A 61 -4.17 8.54 -31.00
N ASP A 62 -4.99 8.14 -30.03
CA ASP A 62 -6.34 8.68 -29.84
C ASP A 62 -6.31 10.19 -29.57
N LEU A 63 -5.37 10.66 -28.74
CA LEU A 63 -5.13 12.09 -28.50
C LEU A 63 -4.81 12.84 -29.80
N LYS A 64 -3.91 12.32 -30.63
CA LYS A 64 -3.60 12.93 -31.94
C LYS A 64 -4.80 12.98 -32.87
N GLN A 65 -5.68 11.98 -32.84
CA GLN A 65 -6.91 12.01 -33.64
C GLN A 65 -7.88 13.08 -33.13
N LEU A 66 -8.02 13.21 -31.82
CA LEU A 66 -8.86 14.23 -31.20
C LEU A 66 -8.35 15.65 -31.48
N GLU A 67 -7.04 15.88 -31.44
CA GLU A 67 -6.45 17.17 -31.83
C GLU A 67 -6.79 17.54 -33.26
N LYS A 68 -6.65 16.61 -34.22
CA LYS A 68 -7.06 16.84 -35.61
C LYS A 68 -8.55 17.14 -35.74
N PHE A 69 -9.38 16.46 -34.96
CA PHE A 69 -10.82 16.68 -34.96
C PHE A 69 -11.18 18.07 -34.43
N ARG A 70 -10.55 18.50 -33.32
CA ARG A 70 -10.65 19.85 -32.77
C ARG A 70 -10.27 20.91 -33.81
N ASP A 71 -9.13 20.74 -34.48
CA ASP A 71 -8.66 21.71 -35.46
C ASP A 71 -9.64 21.82 -36.65
N THR A 72 -10.20 20.69 -37.09
CA THR A 72 -11.24 20.64 -38.13
C THR A 72 -12.52 21.37 -37.70
N LEU A 73 -12.94 21.21 -36.45
CA LEU A 73 -14.09 21.95 -35.90
C LEU A 73 -13.81 23.44 -35.83
N GLN A 74 -12.61 23.84 -35.44
CA GLN A 74 -12.21 25.24 -35.38
C GLN A 74 -12.22 25.90 -36.77
N GLU A 75 -11.75 25.20 -37.80
CA GLU A 75 -11.85 25.68 -39.18
C GLU A 75 -13.31 25.86 -39.63
N LYS A 76 -14.18 24.88 -39.34
CA LYS A 76 -15.61 24.97 -39.65
C LYS A 76 -16.28 26.15 -38.93
N LEU A 77 -15.94 26.37 -37.67
CA LEU A 77 -16.46 27.51 -36.88
C LEU A 77 -16.06 28.84 -37.52
N ASN A 78 -14.79 28.98 -37.91
CA ASN A 78 -14.27 30.18 -38.56
C ASN A 78 -14.92 30.41 -39.95
N ALA A 79 -15.13 29.34 -40.72
CA ALA A 79 -15.83 29.41 -42.00
C ALA A 79 -17.29 29.86 -41.83
N ASN A 80 -17.99 29.33 -40.81
CA ASN A 80 -19.36 29.72 -40.49
C ASN A 80 -19.46 31.17 -40.02
N LYS A 81 -18.52 31.65 -39.18
CA LYS A 81 -18.46 33.07 -38.80
C LYS A 81 -18.33 33.98 -40.02
N LYS A 82 -17.38 33.70 -40.92
CA LYS A 82 -17.22 34.48 -42.17
C LYS A 82 -18.48 34.45 -43.04
N ARG A 83 -19.15 33.30 -43.13
CA ARG A 83 -20.40 33.16 -43.89
C ARG A 83 -21.53 33.97 -43.26
N LYS A 84 -21.65 33.96 -41.92
CA LYS A 84 -22.62 34.77 -41.18
C LYS A 84 -22.40 36.26 -41.46
N ASP A 85 -21.16 36.74 -41.34
CA ASP A 85 -20.82 38.15 -41.57
C ASP A 85 -21.18 38.58 -43.01
N GLY A 86 -20.88 37.74 -44.00
CA GLY A 86 -21.27 38.01 -45.40
C GLY A 86 -22.78 38.02 -45.63
N LEU A 87 -23.55 37.17 -44.94
CA LEU A 87 -25.01 37.17 -45.00
C LEU A 87 -25.60 38.41 -44.33
N GLU A 88 -25.06 38.85 -43.19
CA GLU A 88 -25.49 40.09 -42.53
C GLU A 88 -25.26 41.32 -43.43
N GLU A 89 -24.14 41.37 -44.14
CA GLU A 89 -23.83 42.44 -45.09
C GLU A 89 -24.83 42.45 -46.27
N ASN A 90 -25.13 41.27 -46.84
CA ASN A 90 -26.14 41.13 -47.90
C ASN A 90 -27.54 41.54 -47.42
N ILE A 91 -27.92 41.20 -46.19
CA ILE A 91 -29.21 41.62 -45.61
C ILE A 91 -29.28 43.15 -45.53
N LYS A 92 -28.21 43.82 -45.06
CA LYS A 92 -28.16 45.28 -45.02
C LYS A 92 -28.31 45.90 -46.41
N GLN A 93 -27.66 45.32 -47.42
CA GLN A 93 -27.74 45.77 -48.80
C GLN A 93 -29.17 45.63 -49.37
N PHE A 94 -29.81 44.47 -49.18
CA PHE A 94 -31.20 44.28 -49.62
C PHE A 94 -32.18 45.19 -48.86
N CYS A 95 -31.95 45.46 -47.57
CA CYS A 95 -32.75 46.43 -46.83
C CYS A 95 -32.64 47.84 -47.44
N ALA A 96 -31.45 48.25 -47.88
CA ALA A 96 -31.24 49.52 -48.56
C ALA A 96 -31.94 49.56 -49.94
N GLU A 97 -31.81 48.51 -50.75
CA GLU A 97 -32.49 48.41 -52.05
C GLU A 97 -34.02 48.42 -51.92
N ILE A 98 -34.58 47.71 -50.93
CA ILE A 98 -36.02 47.72 -50.65
C ILE A 98 -36.49 49.12 -50.25
N ALA A 99 -35.69 49.84 -49.45
CA ALA A 99 -36.01 51.22 -49.09
C ALA A 99 -36.03 52.13 -50.32
N ASP A 100 -35.02 52.03 -51.18
CA ASP A 100 -34.94 52.81 -52.42
C ASP A 100 -36.11 52.48 -53.36
N MET A 101 -36.36 51.19 -53.62
CA MET A 101 -37.50 50.73 -54.43
C MET A 101 -38.84 51.23 -53.88
N LYS A 102 -39.05 51.21 -52.55
CA LYS A 102 -40.28 51.76 -51.95
C LYS A 102 -40.45 53.24 -52.24
N THR A 103 -39.38 54.03 -52.19
CA THR A 103 -39.45 55.46 -52.52
C THR A 103 -39.74 55.70 -53.99
N THR A 104 -39.13 54.92 -54.90
CA THR A 104 -39.40 55.02 -56.35
C THR A 104 -40.82 54.56 -56.70
N LEU A 105 -41.31 53.49 -56.05
CA LEU A 105 -42.66 52.96 -56.27
C LEU A 105 -43.71 53.97 -55.79
N ALA A 106 -43.52 54.58 -54.62
CA ALA A 106 -44.37 55.67 -54.15
C ALA A 106 -44.38 56.88 -55.11
N ALA A 107 -43.23 57.23 -55.68
CA ALA A 107 -43.14 58.28 -56.71
C ALA A 107 -43.85 57.90 -58.01
N LYS A 108 -43.76 56.63 -58.43
CA LYS A 108 -44.42 56.10 -59.62
C LYS A 108 -45.93 55.92 -59.45
N GLU A 109 -46.42 55.50 -58.29
CA GLU A 109 -47.85 55.48 -57.96
C GLU A 109 -48.45 56.89 -58.00
N LYS A 110 -47.69 57.89 -57.57
CA LYS A 110 -48.05 59.31 -57.70
C LYS A 110 -48.11 59.79 -59.16
N GLN A 111 -47.32 59.20 -60.06
CA GLN A 111 -47.39 59.42 -61.52
C GLN A 111 -48.52 58.63 -62.21
N LEU A 112 -48.77 57.40 -61.78
CA LEU A 112 -49.79 56.50 -62.35
C LEU A 112 -51.21 56.93 -61.98
N THR A 113 -51.41 57.50 -60.79
CA THR A 113 -52.66 58.20 -60.43
C THR A 113 -52.97 59.38 -61.36
N THR A 114 -52.01 59.80 -62.18
CA THR A 114 -52.14 60.86 -63.19
C THR A 114 -52.21 60.34 -64.64
N GLN A 115 -52.11 59.03 -64.89
CA GLN A 115 -52.05 58.46 -66.26
C GLN A 115 -52.99 57.26 -66.49
N SER A 116 -53.69 57.26 -67.63
CA SER A 116 -54.51 56.12 -68.08
C SER A 116 -53.63 55.04 -68.71
N VAL A 117 -53.62 53.85 -68.10
CA VAL A 117 -52.79 52.70 -68.49
C VAL A 117 -53.43 51.91 -69.64
N SER A 118 -52.63 51.50 -70.63
CA SER A 118 -53.07 50.68 -71.77
C SER A 118 -53.12 49.18 -71.42
N GLY A 119 -53.89 48.37 -72.16
CA GLY A 119 -54.14 46.95 -71.88
C GLY A 119 -52.90 46.03 -71.93
N GLU A 120 -51.83 46.41 -72.63
CA GLU A 120 -50.57 45.65 -72.69
C GLU A 120 -49.77 45.78 -71.39
N GLU A 121 -49.68 46.99 -70.84
CA GLU A 121 -49.01 47.27 -69.56
C GLU A 121 -49.70 46.60 -68.38
N ALA A 122 -51.03 46.52 -68.41
CA ALA A 122 -51.81 45.77 -67.41
C ALA A 122 -51.48 44.26 -67.42
N ARG A 123 -51.17 43.67 -68.58
CA ARG A 123 -50.75 42.25 -68.70
C ARG A 123 -49.32 42.05 -68.19
N ALA A 124 -48.39 42.94 -68.53
CA ALA A 124 -47.01 42.89 -68.01
C ALA A 124 -46.96 43.05 -66.48
N LEU A 125 -47.78 43.94 -65.92
CA LEU A 125 -47.89 44.14 -64.47
C LEU A 125 -48.47 42.91 -63.75
N ARG A 126 -49.40 42.17 -64.36
CA ARG A 126 -49.90 40.90 -63.80
C ARG A 126 -48.81 39.84 -63.73
N ILE A 127 -48.06 39.63 -64.82
CA ILE A 127 -46.94 38.67 -64.83
C ILE A 127 -45.91 39.04 -63.77
N ARG A 128 -45.57 40.33 -63.65
CA ARG A 128 -44.62 40.81 -62.65
C ARG A 128 -45.14 40.62 -61.21
N LYS A 129 -46.44 40.83 -60.98
CA LYS A 129 -47.10 40.53 -59.70
C LYS A 129 -47.01 39.04 -59.37
N ASP A 130 -47.25 38.15 -60.32
CA ASP A 130 -47.20 36.70 -60.07
C ASP A 130 -45.77 36.24 -59.75
N VAL A 131 -44.76 36.77 -60.45
CA VAL A 131 -43.33 36.53 -60.16
C VAL A 131 -42.96 37.02 -58.75
N ILE A 132 -43.39 38.23 -58.37
CA ILE A 132 -43.15 38.77 -57.02
C ILE A 132 -43.85 37.92 -55.97
N THR A 133 -45.08 37.46 -56.24
CA THR A 133 -45.85 36.62 -55.31
C THR A 133 -45.16 35.27 -55.08
N ALA A 134 -44.66 34.64 -56.16
CA ALA A 134 -43.88 33.41 -56.06
C ALA A 134 -42.58 33.62 -55.26
N ARG A 135 -41.88 34.74 -55.48
CA ARG A 135 -40.65 35.07 -54.74
C ARG A 135 -40.92 35.34 -53.26
N ILE A 136 -42.01 36.02 -52.92
CA ILE A 136 -42.44 36.22 -51.52
C ILE A 136 -42.70 34.87 -50.85
N GLN A 137 -43.39 33.95 -51.54
CA GLN A 137 -43.67 32.63 -50.97
C GLN A 137 -42.39 31.81 -50.77
N GLN A 138 -41.43 31.88 -51.70
CA GLN A 138 -40.12 31.25 -51.55
C GLN A 138 -39.38 31.78 -50.31
N VAL A 139 -39.26 33.11 -50.17
CA VAL A 139 -38.57 33.73 -49.02
C VAL A 139 -39.27 33.40 -47.70
N LYS A 140 -40.60 33.27 -47.70
CA LYS A 140 -41.37 32.86 -46.52
C LYS A 140 -41.02 31.43 -46.09
N ASN A 141 -40.87 30.51 -47.04
CA ASN A 141 -40.45 29.14 -46.77
C ASN A 141 -39.01 29.09 -46.24
N GLU A 142 -38.07 29.80 -46.89
CA GLU A 142 -36.66 29.89 -46.46
C GLU A 142 -36.54 30.46 -45.04
N ARG A 143 -37.30 31.52 -44.71
CA ARG A 143 -37.34 32.08 -43.35
C ARG A 143 -37.82 31.04 -42.33
N GLN A 144 -38.82 30.24 -42.67
CA GLN A 144 -39.36 29.23 -41.75
C GLN A 144 -38.35 28.08 -41.53
N GLU A 145 -37.64 27.69 -42.58
CA GLU A 145 -36.57 26.69 -42.49
C GLU A 145 -35.42 27.15 -41.59
N ILE A 146 -34.94 28.38 -41.78
CA ILE A 146 -33.92 29.00 -40.91
C ILE A 146 -34.42 29.11 -39.47
N GLY A 147 -35.70 29.43 -39.26
CA GLY A 147 -36.31 29.47 -37.92
C GLY A 147 -36.24 28.11 -37.22
N ASN A 148 -36.61 27.04 -37.92
CA ASN A 148 -36.55 25.68 -37.39
C ASN A 148 -35.10 25.25 -37.10
N GLU A 149 -34.16 25.56 -38.00
CA GLU A 149 -32.73 25.28 -37.78
C GLU A 149 -32.18 26.00 -36.54
N ASN A 150 -32.56 27.27 -36.35
CA ASN A 150 -32.15 28.05 -35.19
C ASN A 150 -32.72 27.49 -33.88
N ASP A 151 -33.97 27.02 -33.88
CA ASP A 151 -34.58 26.39 -32.70
C ASP A 151 -33.89 25.06 -32.33
N ILE A 152 -33.47 24.27 -33.33
CA ILE A 152 -32.68 23.05 -33.13
C ILE A 152 -31.32 23.39 -32.52
N LEU A 153 -30.62 24.40 -33.06
CA LEU A 153 -29.32 24.84 -32.55
C LEU A 153 -29.40 25.35 -31.11
N LEU A 154 -30.42 26.17 -30.80
CA LEU A 154 -30.65 26.67 -29.43
C LEU A 154 -30.92 25.52 -28.46
N SER A 155 -31.69 24.52 -28.88
CA SER A 155 -31.98 23.34 -28.06
C SER A 155 -30.73 22.49 -27.82
N SER A 156 -29.87 22.29 -28.84
CA SER A 156 -28.59 21.59 -28.68
C SER A 156 -27.65 22.34 -27.74
N ASN A 157 -27.46 23.64 -27.96
CA ASN A 157 -26.61 24.48 -27.11
C ASN A 157 -27.08 24.48 -25.65
N PHE A 158 -28.39 24.53 -25.41
CA PHE A 158 -28.92 24.48 -24.06
C PHE A 158 -28.62 23.14 -23.37
N LYS A 159 -28.72 22.04 -24.13
CA LYS A 159 -28.40 20.70 -23.64
C LYS A 159 -26.91 20.59 -23.29
N GLU A 160 -26.04 20.96 -24.21
CA GLU A 160 -24.57 20.94 -24.01
C GLU A 160 -24.15 21.82 -22.82
N ALA A 161 -24.68 23.04 -22.73
CA ALA A 161 -24.41 23.95 -21.60
C ALA A 161 -24.93 23.42 -20.25
N SER A 162 -25.93 22.54 -20.26
CA SER A 162 -26.45 21.88 -19.05
C SER A 162 -25.59 20.68 -18.65
N GLU A 163 -25.14 19.88 -19.63
CA GLU A 163 -24.20 18.77 -19.41
C GLU A 163 -22.84 19.27 -18.88
N LEU A 164 -22.35 20.40 -19.41
CA LEU A 164 -21.12 21.04 -18.94
C LEU A 164 -21.23 21.49 -17.48
N ARG A 165 -22.37 22.10 -17.10
CA ARG A 165 -22.65 22.50 -15.71
C ARG A 165 -22.72 21.32 -14.76
N GLU A 166 -23.35 20.22 -15.15
CA GLU A 166 -23.40 19.03 -14.31
C GLU A 166 -22.01 18.41 -14.15
N SER A 167 -21.22 18.34 -15.23
CA SER A 167 -19.84 17.85 -15.19
C SER A 167 -18.97 18.70 -14.25
N TYR A 168 -19.10 20.03 -14.32
CA TYR A 168 -18.42 20.95 -13.40
C TYR A 168 -18.86 20.74 -11.96
N ARG A 169 -20.17 20.54 -11.70
CA ARG A 169 -20.67 20.27 -10.35
C ARG A 169 -20.09 18.98 -9.77
N ILE A 170 -19.97 17.94 -10.59
CA ILE A 170 -19.34 16.67 -10.18
C ILE A 170 -17.85 16.90 -9.87
N PHE A 171 -17.16 17.67 -10.71
CA PHE A 171 -15.77 18.07 -10.48
C PHE A 171 -15.59 18.78 -9.12
N VAL A 172 -16.41 19.79 -8.81
CA VAL A 172 -16.31 20.55 -7.55
C VAL A 172 -16.48 19.63 -6.33
N ARG A 173 -17.41 18.67 -6.39
CA ARG A 173 -17.61 17.70 -5.30
C ARG A 173 -16.41 16.78 -5.12
N ALA A 174 -15.88 16.24 -6.22
CA ALA A 174 -14.71 15.37 -6.16
C ALA A 174 -13.47 16.13 -5.64
N TYR A 175 -13.30 17.39 -6.04
CA TYR A 175 -12.24 18.27 -5.51
C TYR A 175 -12.41 18.51 -4.00
N GLU A 176 -13.64 18.80 -3.55
CA GLU A 176 -13.96 19.00 -2.13
C GLU A 176 -13.64 17.76 -1.28
N ASP A 177 -13.98 16.56 -1.76
CA ASP A 177 -13.73 15.30 -1.05
C ASP A 177 -12.23 15.02 -0.89
N ILE A 178 -11.43 15.28 -1.94
CA ILE A 178 -9.96 15.17 -1.87
C ILE A 178 -9.41 16.20 -0.88
N SER A 179 -9.83 17.45 -1.03
CA SER A 179 -9.28 18.57 -0.25
C SER A 179 -9.54 18.39 1.24
N ARG A 180 -10.75 17.96 1.63
CA ARG A 180 -11.08 17.59 3.02
C ARG A 180 -10.16 16.53 3.62
N THR A 181 -9.75 15.56 2.80
CA THR A 181 -8.95 14.44 3.27
C THR A 181 -7.47 14.80 3.42
N VAL A 182 -6.97 15.67 2.55
CA VAL A 182 -5.53 15.98 2.45
C VAL A 182 -5.15 17.26 3.18
N ILE A 183 -5.96 18.31 3.07
CA ILE A 183 -5.67 19.68 3.54
C ILE A 183 -6.67 20.10 4.63
N GLY A 184 -7.92 19.63 4.56
CA GLY A 184 -9.02 20.03 5.44
C GLY A 184 -9.99 20.99 4.74
N GLU A 185 -10.39 22.06 5.42
CA GLU A 185 -11.26 23.07 4.80
C GLU A 185 -10.45 23.97 3.85
N ASP A 186 -10.72 23.86 2.55
CA ASP A 186 -10.08 24.66 1.51
C ASP A 186 -10.99 25.82 1.06
N PRO A 187 -10.58 27.09 1.27
CA PRO A 187 -11.32 28.27 0.83
C PRO A 187 -11.58 28.29 -0.68
N PHE A 188 -10.75 27.61 -1.48
CA PHE A 188 -10.90 27.56 -2.92
C PHE A 188 -12.19 26.87 -3.37
N ILE A 189 -12.76 25.97 -2.55
CA ILE A 189 -14.06 25.34 -2.82
C ILE A 189 -15.16 26.38 -2.92
N ALA A 190 -15.11 27.42 -2.08
CA ALA A 190 -16.06 28.52 -2.16
C ALA A 190 -15.88 29.27 -3.49
N THR A 191 -14.65 29.54 -3.92
CA THR A 191 -14.35 30.17 -5.22
C THR A 191 -14.89 29.34 -6.39
N LEU A 192 -14.66 28.03 -6.39
CA LEU A 192 -15.19 27.10 -7.39
C LEU A 192 -16.72 27.18 -7.50
N ALA A 193 -17.43 27.29 -6.37
CA ALA A 193 -18.89 27.36 -6.34
C ALA A 193 -19.45 28.69 -6.91
N HIS A 194 -18.66 29.76 -6.96
CA HIS A 194 -19.09 31.06 -7.48
C HIS A 194 -18.94 31.19 -8.99
N HIS A 195 -18.16 30.32 -9.65
CA HIS A 195 -17.93 30.36 -11.08
C HIS A 195 -18.81 29.37 -11.85
N SER A 196 -19.27 29.79 -13.03
CA SER A 196 -20.00 28.93 -13.96
C SER A 196 -19.17 28.61 -15.20
N PRO A 197 -19.16 27.36 -15.69
CA PRO A 197 -18.47 26.99 -16.93
C PRO A 197 -19.03 27.67 -18.19
N ASN A 198 -20.20 28.31 -18.09
CA ASN A 198 -20.79 29.08 -19.19
C ASN A 198 -20.41 30.58 -19.16
N GLU A 199 -19.55 31.00 -18.23
CA GLU A 199 -19.09 32.39 -18.17
C GLU A 199 -18.01 32.67 -19.23
N PRO A 200 -18.00 33.87 -19.85
CA PRO A 200 -17.05 34.19 -20.91
C PRO A 200 -15.58 34.13 -20.48
N LYS A 201 -15.29 34.26 -19.18
CA LYS A 201 -13.94 34.24 -18.60
C LYS A 201 -13.59 32.94 -17.89
N PHE A 202 -14.44 31.92 -18.00
CA PHE A 202 -14.20 30.65 -17.30
C PHE A 202 -12.91 29.96 -17.75
N LEU A 203 -12.51 30.13 -19.01
CA LEU A 203 -11.24 29.63 -19.52
C LEU A 203 -10.02 30.19 -18.78
N GLU A 204 -10.06 31.46 -18.36
CA GLU A 204 -8.97 32.06 -17.55
C GLU A 204 -8.96 31.47 -16.13
N PHE A 205 -10.11 31.02 -15.64
CA PHE A 205 -10.25 30.38 -14.34
C PHE A 205 -9.82 28.91 -14.35
N ILE A 206 -9.90 28.20 -15.49
CA ILE A 206 -9.38 26.83 -15.65
C ILE A 206 -7.90 26.77 -15.27
N ASP A 207 -7.09 27.75 -15.69
CA ASP A 207 -5.66 27.81 -15.35
C ASP A 207 -5.44 27.89 -13.82
N GLU A 208 -6.31 28.62 -13.12
CA GLU A 208 -6.30 28.70 -11.65
C GLU A 208 -6.69 27.37 -11.01
N ILE A 209 -7.70 26.69 -11.58
CA ILE A 209 -8.10 25.34 -11.16
C ILE A 209 -6.96 24.34 -11.34
N GLU A 210 -6.28 24.36 -12.49
CA GLU A 210 -5.13 23.50 -12.78
C GLU A 210 -3.99 23.73 -11.77
N GLY A 211 -3.68 25.00 -11.48
CA GLY A 211 -2.68 25.36 -10.47
C GLY A 211 -3.01 24.78 -9.10
N LYS A 212 -4.28 24.89 -8.68
CA LYS A 212 -4.75 24.33 -7.39
C LYS A 212 -4.77 22.81 -7.37
N LEU A 213 -5.13 22.18 -8.49
CA LEU A 213 -5.12 20.74 -8.61
C LEU A 213 -3.68 20.17 -8.54
N ASN A 214 -2.71 20.87 -9.11
CA ASN A 214 -1.29 20.51 -9.01
C ASN A 214 -0.76 20.65 -7.57
N GLU A 215 -1.14 21.71 -6.85
CA GLU A 215 -0.82 21.87 -5.43
C GLU A 215 -1.42 20.71 -4.60
N LEU A 216 -2.66 20.33 -4.90
CA LEU A 216 -3.34 19.20 -4.26
C LEU A 216 -2.64 17.87 -4.57
N TYR A 217 -2.21 17.66 -5.81
CA TYR A 217 -1.43 16.49 -6.24
C TYR A 217 -0.11 16.37 -5.46
N ASP A 218 0.62 17.48 -5.32
CA ASP A 218 1.87 17.51 -4.55
C ASP A 218 1.63 17.21 -3.06
N ASN A 219 0.53 17.71 -2.50
CA ASN A 219 0.15 17.43 -1.12
C ASN A 219 -0.22 15.94 -0.92
N VAL A 220 -0.98 15.33 -1.83
CA VAL A 220 -1.28 13.90 -1.81
C VAL A 220 0.01 13.08 -1.84
N ASN A 221 0.93 13.39 -2.76
CA ASN A 221 2.22 12.69 -2.85
C ASN A 221 3.11 12.91 -1.62
N SER A 222 3.04 14.07 -0.99
CA SER A 222 3.71 14.33 0.30
C SER A 222 3.14 13.45 1.41
N CYS A 223 1.82 13.30 1.49
CA CYS A 223 1.16 12.40 2.44
C CYS A 223 1.52 10.92 2.20
N ILE A 224 1.52 10.46 0.95
CA ILE A 224 1.94 9.10 0.58
C ILE A 224 3.37 8.85 1.08
N ARG A 225 4.32 9.73 0.76
CA ARG A 225 5.71 9.60 1.21
C ARG A 225 5.86 9.55 2.72
N LYS A 226 5.10 10.36 3.47
CA LYS A 226 5.10 10.30 4.95
C LYS A 226 4.65 8.93 5.48
N VAL A 227 3.61 8.35 4.88
CA VAL A 227 3.12 7.02 5.26
C VAL A 227 4.14 5.95 4.91
N GLU A 228 4.77 6.02 3.74
CA GLU A 228 5.86 5.13 3.34
C GLU A 228 7.07 5.21 4.29
N ASP A 229 7.45 6.41 4.71
CA ASP A 229 8.52 6.64 5.68
C ASP A 229 8.16 6.07 7.07
N GLU A 230 6.93 6.26 7.55
CA GLU A 230 6.41 5.68 8.80
C GLU A 230 6.49 4.14 8.79
N ILE A 231 6.10 3.52 7.67
CA ILE A 231 6.15 2.07 7.48
C ILE A 231 7.59 1.59 7.44
N THR A 232 8.44 2.24 6.65
CA THR A 232 9.86 1.90 6.53
C THR A 232 10.55 2.00 7.89
N GLY A 233 10.27 3.05 8.66
CA GLY A 233 10.77 3.21 10.02
C GLY A 233 10.29 2.11 10.97
N THR A 234 9.05 1.65 10.84
CA THR A 234 8.50 0.56 11.65
C THR A 234 9.11 -0.79 11.27
N CYS A 235 9.31 -1.06 9.98
CA CYS A 235 9.99 -2.26 9.50
C CYS A 235 11.43 -2.34 10.05
N ARG A 236 12.19 -1.24 10.01
CA ARG A 236 13.53 -1.20 10.63
C ARG A 236 13.52 -1.52 12.11
N LYS A 237 12.57 -0.95 12.88
CA LYS A 237 12.43 -1.27 14.32
C LYS A 237 12.11 -2.74 14.55
N LYS A 238 11.26 -3.35 13.70
CA LYS A 238 10.97 -4.79 13.73
C LYS A 238 12.24 -5.60 13.51
N ASP A 239 13.06 -5.24 12.53
CA ASP A 239 14.32 -5.95 12.23
C ASP A 239 15.32 -5.85 13.38
N GLU A 240 15.50 -4.66 13.98
CA GLU A 240 16.35 -4.47 15.17
C GLU A 240 15.92 -5.38 16.33
N VAL A 241 14.60 -5.51 16.50
CA VAL A 241 14.02 -6.35 17.54
C VAL A 241 14.22 -7.84 17.24
N VAL A 242 14.03 -8.27 15.99
CA VAL A 242 14.32 -9.65 15.56
C VAL A 242 15.78 -9.99 15.82
N GLN A 243 16.71 -9.08 15.53
CA GLN A 243 18.13 -9.25 15.85
C GLN A 243 18.40 -9.33 17.37
N ARG A 244 17.76 -8.49 18.18
CA ARG A 244 17.89 -8.60 19.65
C ARG A 244 17.33 -9.94 20.16
N ASN A 245 16.22 -10.40 19.61
CA ASN A 245 15.61 -11.68 19.98
C ASN A 245 16.51 -12.86 19.60
N SER A 246 17.16 -12.85 18.44
CA SER A 246 18.09 -13.91 18.05
C SER A 246 19.29 -13.99 19.00
N LEU A 247 19.83 -12.84 19.42
CA LEU A 247 20.89 -12.76 20.43
C LEU A 247 20.45 -13.35 21.78
N LEU A 248 19.25 -12.99 22.25
CA LEU A 248 18.71 -13.52 23.51
C LEU A 248 18.46 -15.02 23.44
N VAL A 249 17.98 -15.53 22.30
CA VAL A 249 17.81 -16.97 22.07
C VAL A 249 19.15 -17.71 22.13
N GLU A 250 20.21 -17.17 21.55
CA GLU A 250 21.54 -17.79 21.63
C GLU A 250 22.08 -17.76 23.07
N ASN A 251 21.90 -16.67 23.80
CA ASN A 251 22.25 -16.59 25.23
C ASN A 251 21.51 -17.66 26.05
N LEU A 252 20.21 -17.85 25.81
CA LEU A 252 19.43 -18.91 26.45
C LEU A 252 19.96 -20.31 26.13
N LYS A 253 20.31 -20.58 24.86
CA LYS A 253 20.93 -21.86 24.46
C LYS A 253 22.25 -22.08 25.21
N GLN A 254 23.09 -21.06 25.37
CA GLN A 254 24.33 -21.17 26.13
C GLN A 254 24.09 -21.50 27.60
N ILE A 255 23.14 -20.82 28.26
CA ILE A 255 22.76 -21.12 29.65
C ILE A 255 22.25 -22.56 29.75
N GLN A 256 21.37 -22.97 28.83
CA GLN A 256 20.85 -24.34 28.80
C GLN A 256 21.97 -25.38 28.64
N ARG A 257 22.95 -25.16 27.75
CA ARG A 257 24.13 -26.04 27.59
C ARG A 257 24.93 -26.14 28.90
N ARG A 258 25.16 -25.01 29.59
CA ARG A 258 25.87 -25.00 30.90
C ARG A 258 25.13 -25.79 31.96
N THR A 259 23.81 -25.62 32.07
CA THR A 259 22.96 -26.37 32.99
C THR A 259 22.98 -27.87 32.68
N SER A 260 22.90 -28.26 31.42
CA SER A 260 22.99 -29.66 31.00
C SER A 260 24.35 -30.27 31.35
N LYS A 261 25.45 -29.55 31.13
CA LYS A 261 26.79 -30.01 31.49
C LYS A 261 26.94 -30.23 32.99
N LEU A 262 26.52 -29.26 33.81
CA LEU A 262 26.52 -29.39 35.27
C LEU A 262 25.69 -30.59 35.74
N THR A 263 24.55 -30.83 35.10
CA THR A 263 23.66 -31.97 35.41
C THR A 263 24.31 -33.31 35.05
N HIS A 264 24.97 -33.39 33.88
CA HIS A 264 25.68 -34.59 33.45
C HIS A 264 26.87 -34.91 34.34
N ASP A 265 27.74 -33.92 34.63
CA ASP A 265 28.89 -34.08 35.52
C ASP A 265 28.47 -34.56 36.92
N PHE A 266 27.29 -34.15 37.38
CA PHE A 266 26.73 -34.62 38.65
C PHE A 266 26.20 -36.05 38.58
N ASN A 267 25.54 -36.44 37.48
CA ASN A 267 25.08 -37.83 37.29
C ASN A 267 26.26 -38.80 37.24
N LEU A 268 27.34 -38.45 36.57
CA LEU A 268 28.62 -39.17 36.58
C LEU A 268 29.14 -39.33 38.01
N LYS A 269 29.26 -38.22 38.76
CA LYS A 269 29.67 -38.29 40.17
C LYS A 269 28.74 -39.15 41.02
N ARG A 270 27.42 -39.11 40.79
CA ARG A 270 26.43 -39.91 41.52
C ARG A 270 26.61 -41.41 41.24
N GLU A 271 26.94 -41.80 40.01
CA GLU A 271 27.29 -43.18 39.66
C GLU A 271 28.58 -43.60 40.35
N ASP A 272 29.64 -42.78 40.29
CA ASP A 272 30.89 -43.02 41.02
C ASP A 272 30.64 -43.18 42.53
N TRP A 273 29.79 -42.34 43.12
CA TRP A 273 29.39 -42.41 44.52
C TRP A 273 28.56 -43.66 44.85
N LYS A 274 27.69 -44.10 43.94
CA LYS A 274 26.92 -45.35 44.13
C LYS A 274 27.85 -46.56 44.14
N ASP A 275 28.88 -46.55 43.30
CA ASP A 275 29.84 -47.64 43.24
C ASP A 275 30.81 -47.60 44.44
N GLU A 276 31.23 -46.41 44.88
CA GLU A 276 31.98 -46.25 46.14
C GLU A 276 31.14 -46.67 47.36
N HIS A 277 29.84 -46.36 47.38
CA HIS A 277 28.92 -46.81 48.42
C HIS A 277 28.76 -48.34 48.44
N LYS A 278 28.59 -48.99 47.28
CA LYS A 278 28.54 -50.46 47.20
C LYS A 278 29.83 -51.10 47.73
N LYS A 279 30.98 -50.52 47.39
CA LYS A 279 32.29 -50.98 47.87
C LYS A 279 32.40 -50.86 49.39
N LEU A 280 32.05 -49.70 49.95
CA LEU A 280 32.04 -49.50 51.39
C LEU A 280 31.06 -50.43 52.11
N MET A 281 29.86 -50.65 51.56
CA MET A 281 28.91 -51.61 52.10
C MET A 281 29.47 -53.03 52.11
N SER A 282 30.16 -53.46 51.05
CA SER A 282 30.82 -54.76 51.04
C SER A 282 31.95 -54.86 52.06
N GLU A 283 32.69 -53.77 52.29
CA GLU A 283 33.74 -53.71 53.32
C GLU A 283 33.13 -53.78 54.73
N VAL A 284 31.97 -53.13 54.94
CA VAL A 284 31.20 -53.23 56.18
C VAL A 284 30.67 -54.66 56.37
N ASP A 285 30.12 -55.30 55.34
CA ASP A 285 29.64 -56.68 55.43
C ASP A 285 30.79 -57.66 55.71
N MET A 286 31.97 -57.45 55.12
CA MET A 286 33.19 -58.21 55.46
C MET A 286 33.60 -57.98 56.91
N ALA A 287 33.67 -56.72 57.35
CA ALA A 287 34.00 -56.37 58.73
C ALA A 287 32.96 -56.90 59.73
N GLN A 288 31.68 -56.94 59.36
CA GLN A 288 30.60 -57.50 60.16
C GLN A 288 30.71 -59.02 60.24
N ASN A 289 31.03 -59.71 59.14
CA ASN A 289 31.30 -61.15 59.16
C ASN A 289 32.55 -61.51 59.97
N GLU A 290 33.61 -60.69 59.89
CA GLU A 290 34.79 -60.79 60.74
C GLU A 290 34.44 -60.53 62.21
N LEU A 291 33.63 -59.51 62.48
CA LEU A 291 33.13 -59.19 63.81
C LEU A 291 32.26 -60.30 64.36
N ASP A 292 31.38 -60.91 63.57
CA ASP A 292 30.54 -62.03 63.98
C ASP A 292 31.38 -63.28 64.23
N SER A 293 32.45 -63.49 63.45
CA SER A 293 33.45 -64.53 63.69
C SER A 293 34.23 -64.27 65.00
N LEU A 294 34.59 -63.02 65.25
CA LEU A 294 35.26 -62.58 66.48
C LEU A 294 34.32 -62.58 67.69
N LEU A 295 33.02 -62.30 67.52
CA LEU A 295 31.98 -62.37 68.54
C LEU A 295 31.61 -63.82 68.84
N ALA A 296 31.65 -64.73 67.87
CA ALA A 296 31.59 -66.16 68.11
C ALA A 296 32.80 -66.63 68.94
N LEU A 297 33.99 -66.10 68.67
CA LEU A 297 35.20 -66.27 69.49
C LEU A 297 35.06 -65.63 70.89
N ARG A 298 34.45 -64.44 71.00
CA ARG A 298 34.23 -63.66 72.23
C ARG A 298 33.09 -64.22 73.09
N ASN A 299 32.09 -64.85 72.50
CA ASN A 299 31.10 -65.64 73.22
C ASN A 299 31.73 -66.92 73.81
N GLY A 300 32.99 -67.22 73.42
CA GLY A 300 33.92 -68.07 74.16
C GLY A 300 34.77 -67.36 75.23
N LYS A 301 34.89 -66.01 75.25
CA LYS A 301 35.47 -65.16 76.32
C LYS A 301 35.40 -63.63 76.01
N VAL A 302 34.73 -62.85 76.89
CA VAL A 302 35.21 -61.59 77.57
C VAL A 302 34.91 -60.15 77.03
N SER A 303 34.54 -59.28 78.00
CA SER A 303 34.75 -57.82 78.32
C SER A 303 34.34 -56.58 77.47
N PHE A 304 34.40 -55.43 78.15
CA PHE A 304 33.72 -54.12 78.02
C PHE A 304 34.41 -53.09 77.08
N ASP A 305 35.66 -53.31 76.66
CA ASP A 305 36.41 -52.35 75.82
C ASP A 305 35.91 -52.22 74.37
N MET A 306 35.01 -53.10 73.93
CA MET A 306 34.44 -53.07 72.58
C MET A 306 33.37 -51.98 72.37
N ILE A 307 32.82 -51.41 73.45
CA ILE A 307 31.70 -50.45 73.39
C ILE A 307 32.17 -49.05 72.96
N VAL A 308 33.45 -48.69 73.17
CA VAL A 308 33.99 -47.35 72.87
C VAL A 308 34.40 -47.17 71.40
N ASN A 309 34.75 -48.25 70.68
CA ASN A 309 35.12 -48.17 69.26
C ASN A 309 33.91 -48.02 68.32
N ILE A 310 32.74 -48.52 68.73
CA ILE A 310 31.48 -48.37 67.97
C ILE A 310 31.06 -46.90 67.87
N SER A 311 31.33 -46.12 68.93
CA SER A 311 30.95 -44.70 69.00
C SER A 311 31.75 -43.81 68.03
N HIS A 312 33.00 -44.18 67.70
CA HIS A 312 33.86 -43.40 66.79
C HIS A 312 33.57 -43.68 65.31
N SER A 313 33.26 -44.94 64.95
CA SER A 313 32.80 -45.28 63.60
C SER A 313 31.45 -44.65 63.26
N GLU A 314 30.53 -44.59 64.23
CA GLU A 314 29.22 -43.94 64.06
C GLU A 314 29.35 -42.41 63.88
N LEU A 315 30.24 -41.76 64.64
CA LEU A 315 30.53 -40.33 64.50
C LEU A 315 31.18 -39.99 63.16
N PHE A 316 32.07 -40.85 62.65
CA PHE A 316 32.70 -40.66 61.34
C PHE A 316 31.69 -40.84 60.20
N LEU A 317 30.79 -41.84 60.29
CA LEU A 317 29.67 -42.01 59.37
C LEU A 317 28.71 -40.82 59.41
N ALA A 318 28.35 -40.34 60.61
CA ALA A 318 27.48 -39.19 60.79
C ALA A 318 28.08 -37.90 60.18
N TYR A 319 29.37 -37.65 60.38
CA TYR A 319 30.06 -36.51 59.77
C TYR A 319 30.14 -36.62 58.24
N ARG A 320 30.41 -37.81 57.70
CA ARG A 320 30.47 -38.05 56.25
C ARG A 320 29.09 -37.88 55.61
N LEU A 321 28.02 -38.34 56.26
CA LEU A 321 26.62 -38.13 55.87
C LEU A 321 26.21 -36.65 55.92
N LEU A 322 26.59 -35.93 56.97
CA LEU A 322 26.28 -34.50 57.10
C LEU A 322 26.96 -33.68 55.99
N ARG A 323 28.19 -34.05 55.62
CA ARG A 323 28.92 -33.40 54.52
C ARG A 323 28.29 -33.67 53.15
N THR A 324 27.80 -34.88 52.90
CA THR A 324 27.06 -35.20 51.67
C THR A 324 25.70 -34.52 51.62
N ILE A 325 24.96 -34.47 52.72
CA ILE A 325 23.67 -33.74 52.80
C ILE A 325 23.88 -32.26 52.48
N ASN A 326 24.87 -31.60 53.11
CA ASN A 326 25.16 -30.19 52.82
C ASN A 326 25.61 -29.94 51.37
N ALA A 327 26.35 -30.88 50.76
CA ALA A 327 26.75 -30.76 49.36
C ALA A 327 25.57 -30.93 48.37
N ILE A 328 24.60 -31.79 48.72
CA ILE A 328 23.36 -31.98 47.95
C ILE A 328 22.46 -30.74 48.07
N ASP A 329 22.26 -30.21 49.29
CA ASP A 329 21.41 -29.04 49.52
C ASP A 329 21.93 -27.79 48.80
N LEU A 330 23.23 -27.51 48.87
CA LEU A 330 23.83 -26.36 48.18
C LEU A 330 23.67 -26.48 46.65
N HIS A 331 23.71 -27.70 46.11
CA HIS A 331 23.57 -27.92 44.67
C HIS A 331 22.12 -27.89 44.19
N CYS A 332 21.19 -28.45 44.96
CA CYS A 332 19.75 -28.31 44.72
C CYS A 332 19.38 -26.81 44.70
N TYR A 333 19.94 -26.02 45.61
CA TYR A 333 19.75 -24.57 45.63
C TYR A 333 20.29 -23.88 44.36
N PHE A 334 21.51 -24.23 43.90
CA PHE A 334 22.06 -23.68 42.64
C PHE A 334 21.29 -24.12 41.38
N GLN A 335 20.82 -25.37 41.32
CA GLN A 335 20.01 -25.86 40.19
C GLN A 335 18.62 -25.22 40.17
N LEU A 336 17.99 -25.07 41.33
CA LEU A 336 16.71 -24.35 41.46
C LEU A 336 16.88 -22.89 41.01
N SER A 337 17.93 -22.21 41.48
CA SER A 337 18.24 -20.83 41.10
C SER A 337 18.49 -20.67 39.60
N ALA A 338 19.31 -21.54 38.98
CA ALA A 338 19.55 -21.49 37.53
C ALA A 338 18.28 -21.85 36.71
N HIS A 339 17.44 -22.73 37.23
CA HIS A 339 16.18 -23.08 36.57
C HIS A 339 15.16 -21.95 36.68
N GLU A 340 15.08 -21.26 37.83
CA GLU A 340 14.27 -20.06 38.03
C GLU A 340 14.70 -18.93 37.10
N GLU A 341 16.01 -18.67 36.98
CA GLU A 341 16.55 -17.69 36.02
C GLU A 341 16.18 -18.01 34.57
N LEU A 342 16.24 -19.29 34.17
CA LEU A 342 15.82 -19.74 32.84
C LEU A 342 14.32 -19.58 32.59
N VAL A 343 13.50 -19.85 33.60
CA VAL A 343 12.04 -19.69 33.51
C VAL A 343 11.67 -18.21 33.40
N GLU A 344 12.30 -17.35 34.19
CA GLU A 344 12.05 -15.92 34.19
C GLU A 344 12.50 -15.27 32.87
N ALA A 345 13.68 -15.64 32.37
CA ALA A 345 14.16 -15.20 31.07
C ALA A 345 13.27 -15.66 29.90
N ARG A 346 12.69 -16.87 29.97
CA ARG A 346 11.72 -17.36 28.97
C ARG A 346 10.41 -16.58 29.01
N LYS A 347 9.89 -16.27 30.20
CA LYS A 347 8.67 -15.46 30.36
C LYS A 347 8.88 -14.05 29.81
N GLU A 348 10.00 -13.42 30.12
CA GLU A 348 10.31 -12.08 29.62
C GLU A 348 10.42 -12.06 28.09
N LEU A 349 11.05 -13.07 27.49
CA LEU A 349 11.12 -13.23 26.04
C LEU A 349 9.74 -13.41 25.40
N GLN A 350 8.88 -14.26 25.98
CA GLN A 350 7.51 -14.43 25.49
C GLN A 350 6.69 -13.14 25.62
N SER A 351 6.76 -12.44 26.75
CA SER A 351 6.06 -11.18 26.97
C SER A 351 6.46 -10.13 25.94
N ARG A 352 7.78 -9.94 25.73
CA ARG A 352 8.29 -9.01 24.72
C ARG A 352 7.84 -9.41 23.32
N SER A 353 7.93 -10.69 22.97
CA SER A 353 7.50 -11.19 21.64
C SER A 353 6.03 -10.86 21.36
N ILE A 354 5.14 -11.02 22.35
CA ILE A 354 3.72 -10.69 22.22
C ILE A 354 3.52 -9.19 22.03
N GLU A 355 4.15 -8.35 22.87
CA GLU A 355 4.05 -6.88 22.77
C GLU A 355 4.49 -6.37 21.40
N ILE A 356 5.55 -6.95 20.84
CA ILE A 356 6.08 -6.61 19.52
C ILE A 356 5.11 -7.04 18.41
N GLU A 357 4.57 -8.25 18.49
CA GLU A 357 3.62 -8.74 17.50
C GLU A 357 2.34 -7.89 17.50
N GLU A 358 1.85 -7.50 18.68
CA GLU A 358 0.72 -6.59 18.81
C GLU A 358 1.03 -5.19 18.27
N ALA A 359 2.20 -4.61 18.60
CA ALA A 359 2.61 -3.32 18.09
C ALA A 359 2.72 -3.35 16.56
N SER A 360 3.34 -4.40 16.00
CA SER A 360 3.44 -4.60 14.55
C SER A 360 2.07 -4.71 13.89
N LYS A 361 1.14 -5.49 14.46
CA LYS A 361 -0.23 -5.61 13.94
C LYS A 361 -0.95 -4.27 13.97
N ARG A 362 -0.85 -3.51 15.06
CA ARG A 362 -1.45 -2.18 15.17
C ARG A 362 -0.93 -1.24 14.09
N THR A 363 0.39 -1.15 13.91
CA THR A 363 0.97 -0.26 12.90
C THR A 363 0.64 -0.69 11.47
N ILE A 364 0.67 -1.99 11.17
CA ILE A 364 0.26 -2.50 9.85
C ILE A 364 -1.21 -2.17 9.56
N ASN A 365 -2.09 -2.37 10.53
CA ASN A 365 -3.50 -2.03 10.37
C ASN A 365 -3.70 -0.54 10.15
N GLU A 366 -3.04 0.32 10.93
CA GLU A 366 -3.12 1.77 10.78
C GLU A 366 -2.59 2.23 9.42
N ALA A 367 -1.45 1.69 8.99
CA ALA A 367 -0.86 1.94 7.67
C ALA A 367 -1.80 1.49 6.54
N THR A 368 -2.43 0.32 6.68
CA THR A 368 -3.37 -0.22 5.70
C THR A 368 -4.60 0.67 5.58
N MET A 369 -5.15 1.15 6.70
CA MET A 369 -6.28 2.09 6.69
C MET A 369 -5.88 3.42 6.04
N LYS A 370 -4.72 3.98 6.39
CA LYS A 370 -4.19 5.21 5.77
C LYS A 370 -3.99 5.05 4.26
N PHE A 371 -3.43 3.92 3.81
CA PHE A 371 -3.25 3.65 2.37
C PHE A 371 -4.57 3.46 1.64
N SER A 372 -5.55 2.77 2.23
CA SER A 372 -6.88 2.64 1.63
C SER A 372 -7.51 4.00 1.41
N MET A 373 -7.44 4.89 2.40
CA MET A 373 -7.94 6.26 2.26
C MET A 373 -7.18 7.04 1.18
N LEU A 374 -5.86 6.90 1.10
CA LEU A 374 -5.05 7.58 0.09
C LEU A 374 -5.32 7.07 -1.33
N LEU A 375 -5.60 5.78 -1.50
CA LEU A 375 -6.01 5.21 -2.80
C LEU A 375 -7.36 5.75 -3.26
N ASP A 376 -8.34 5.85 -2.35
CA ASP A 376 -9.63 6.46 -2.65
C ASP A 376 -9.47 7.93 -3.09
N VAL A 377 -8.63 8.68 -2.38
CA VAL A 377 -8.26 10.06 -2.74
C VAL A 377 -7.60 10.12 -4.11
N TRP A 378 -6.70 9.19 -4.43
CA TRP A 378 -6.00 9.16 -5.70
C TRP A 378 -6.94 8.89 -6.89
N GLU A 379 -7.91 7.99 -6.71
CA GLU A 379 -8.97 7.76 -7.71
C GLU A 379 -9.85 8.99 -7.89
N HIS A 380 -10.20 9.71 -6.82
CA HIS A 380 -10.92 10.97 -6.93
C HIS A 380 -10.11 12.03 -7.68
N LEU A 381 -8.81 12.12 -7.43
CA LEU A 381 -7.93 13.04 -8.13
C LEU A 381 -7.85 12.73 -9.63
N ARG A 382 -7.79 11.44 -9.98
CA ARG A 382 -7.87 10.97 -11.36
C ARG A 382 -9.20 11.37 -12.02
N VAL A 383 -10.32 11.22 -11.32
CA VAL A 383 -11.64 11.66 -11.81
C VAL A 383 -11.65 13.18 -12.02
N CYS A 384 -11.10 13.96 -11.08
CA CYS A 384 -10.97 15.41 -11.23
C CYS A 384 -10.18 15.80 -12.48
N LEU A 385 -9.03 15.17 -12.72
CA LEU A 385 -8.23 15.40 -13.93
C LEU A 385 -9.02 15.10 -15.21
N LEU A 386 -9.71 13.95 -15.26
CA LEU A 386 -10.53 13.56 -16.41
C LEU A 386 -11.70 14.51 -16.65
N LEU A 387 -12.32 15.02 -15.59
CA LEU A 387 -13.41 16.00 -15.69
C LEU A 387 -12.88 17.36 -16.13
N LEU A 388 -11.70 17.77 -15.66
CA LEU A 388 -11.06 19.01 -16.08
C LEU A 388 -10.77 19.02 -17.58
N PHE A 389 -10.32 17.90 -18.14
CA PHE A 389 -10.15 17.76 -19.60
C PHE A 389 -11.45 17.86 -20.42
N ARG A 390 -12.62 17.67 -19.78
CA ARG A 390 -13.92 17.79 -20.43
C ARG A 390 -14.53 19.17 -20.29
N LEU A 391 -14.04 19.98 -19.36
CA LEU A 391 -14.42 21.37 -19.15
C LEU A 391 -13.64 22.26 -20.13
#